data_AF-A0A7M4FWY7-F1
#
_entry.id   AF-A0A7M4FWY7-F1
#
_cell.length_a   1.000
_cell.length_b   1.000
_cell.length_c   1.000
_cell.angle_alpha   90.00
_cell.angle_beta   90.00
_cell.angle_gamma   90.00
#
_symmetry.space_group_name_H-M   'P 1'
#
loop_
_entity.id
_entity.type
_entity.pdbx_description
1 polymer ?
#
loop_
_entity_poly.entity_id
_entity_poly.type
_entity_poly.pdbx_seq_one_letter_code
_entity_poly.pdbx_strand_id
1 'polypeptide(L)'
;EEDEEEIDVVTPRTSDSEENDKRRTHNVLERQRRNELKLSFFALRDEIPEVANNEKAPKVVILKKATEYVISVQADEHRLIAEKEQLRRRRDQLKHKLEQYPSSKNKYVKVIPDILLFHSPASAARVNPRNR
;
A
#
# COMPACT_ATOMS: atom_id res chain seq x y z
N GLU A 1 -69.39 -49.48 32.46
CA GLU A 1 -69.62 -48.07 32.78
C GLU A 1 -68.25 -47.48 33.11
N GLU A 2 -67.37 -47.36 32.12
CA GLU A 2 -67.37 -46.32 31.06
C GLU A 2 -67.03 -44.96 31.71
N ASP A 3 -65.97 -44.22 31.40
CA ASP A 3 -64.93 -44.30 30.39
C ASP A 3 -63.69 -43.54 30.91
N GLU A 4 -62.48 -44.07 30.68
CA GLU A 4 -61.25 -43.31 30.84
C GLU A 4 -61.14 -42.35 29.65
N GLU A 5 -61.50 -41.07 29.85
CA GLU A 5 -61.29 -40.03 28.85
C GLU A 5 -59.78 -39.83 28.62
N GLU A 6 -59.28 -40.42 27.55
CA GLU A 6 -57.97 -40.16 26.95
C GLU A 6 -57.93 -38.70 26.46
N ILE A 7 -57.30 -37.82 27.24
CA ILE A 7 -57.02 -36.46 26.83
C ILE A 7 -55.89 -36.53 25.79
N ASP A 8 -56.28 -36.60 24.52
CA ASP A 8 -55.37 -36.43 23.39
C ASP A 8 -54.91 -34.95 23.39
N VAL A 9 -53.76 -34.71 24.04
CA VAL A 9 -53.11 -33.39 24.06
C VAL A 9 -52.63 -33.10 22.65
N VAL A 10 -53.51 -32.55 21.83
CA VAL A 10 -53.16 -31.95 20.54
C VAL A 10 -52.31 -30.71 20.83
N THR A 11 -50.99 -30.91 20.93
CA THR A 11 -50.03 -29.82 20.77
C THR A 11 -50.24 -29.19 19.40
N PRO A 12 -50.46 -27.87 19.31
CA PRO A 12 -50.70 -27.21 18.04
C PRO A 12 -49.56 -27.48 17.05
N ARG A 13 -49.88 -28.10 15.92
CA ARG A 13 -49.00 -28.37 14.77
C ARG A 13 -48.33 -27.12 14.14
N THR A 14 -48.53 -25.94 14.72
CA THR A 14 -47.95 -24.67 14.30
C THR A 14 -46.54 -24.47 14.83
N SER A 15 -46.19 -25.05 15.99
CA SER A 15 -44.86 -24.93 16.61
C SER A 15 -43.74 -25.49 15.71
N ASP A 16 -43.99 -26.64 15.09
CA ASP A 16 -43.00 -27.29 14.22
C ASP A 16 -42.70 -26.44 12.98
N SER A 17 -43.69 -25.74 12.41
CA SER A 17 -43.48 -24.91 11.23
C SER A 17 -42.59 -23.70 11.54
N GLU A 18 -42.86 -23.02 12.66
CA GLU A 18 -42.06 -21.86 13.07
C GLU A 18 -40.62 -22.24 13.44
N GLU A 19 -40.42 -23.40 14.06
CA GLU A 19 -39.09 -23.93 14.37
C GLU A 19 -38.32 -24.28 13.08
N ASN A 20 -39.00 -24.89 12.10
CA ASN A 20 -38.40 -25.18 10.80
C ASN A 20 -37.97 -23.90 10.06
N ASP A 21 -38.78 -22.84 10.11
CA ASP A 21 -38.44 -21.55 9.50
C ASP A 21 -37.25 -20.85 10.18
N LYS A 22 -37.18 -20.90 11.53
CA LYS A 22 -36.02 -20.42 12.29
C LYS A 22 -34.75 -21.18 11.90
N ARG A 23 -34.83 -22.51 11.83
CA ARG A 23 -33.70 -23.37 11.43
C ARG A 23 -33.26 -23.09 9.99
N ARG A 24 -34.20 -22.89 9.07
CA ARG A 24 -33.92 -22.52 7.68
C ARG A 24 -33.20 -21.18 7.60
N THR A 25 -33.71 -20.17 8.30
CA THR A 25 -33.12 -18.82 8.33
C THR A 25 -31.71 -18.85 8.91
N HIS A 26 -31.51 -19.55 10.04
CA HIS A 26 -30.19 -19.74 10.65
C HIS A 26 -29.18 -20.37 9.67
N ASN A 27 -29.58 -21.42 8.94
CA ASN A 27 -28.71 -22.09 7.97
C ASN A 27 -28.29 -21.18 6.80
N VAL A 28 -29.19 -20.30 6.35
CA VAL A 28 -28.88 -19.31 5.31
C VAL A 28 -27.85 -18.31 5.82
N LEU A 29 -28.06 -17.75 7.01
CA LEU A 29 -27.16 -16.76 7.61
C LEU A 29 -25.77 -17.35 7.89
N GLU A 30 -25.70 -18.56 8.43
CA GLU A 30 -24.40 -19.21 8.70
C GLU A 30 -23.67 -19.58 7.40
N ARG A 31 -24.39 -19.94 6.33
CA ARG A 31 -23.78 -20.13 5.01
C ARG A 31 -23.21 -18.83 4.47
N GLN A 32 -23.94 -17.72 4.58
CA GLN A 32 -23.46 -16.41 4.18
C GLN A 32 -22.19 -16.03 4.97
N ARG A 33 -22.22 -16.15 6.30
CA ARG A 33 -21.06 -15.91 7.16
C ARG A 33 -19.84 -16.75 6.74
N ARG A 34 -20.03 -18.04 6.43
CA ARG A 34 -18.93 -18.91 5.97
C ARG A 34 -18.37 -18.49 4.62
N ASN A 35 -19.22 -18.00 3.71
CA ASN A 35 -18.80 -17.49 2.41
C ASN A 35 -17.98 -16.21 2.57
N GLU A 36 -18.46 -15.26 3.39
CA GLU A 36 -17.72 -14.03 3.71
C GLU A 36 -16.36 -14.35 4.33
N LEU A 37 -16.32 -15.25 5.31
CA LEU A 37 -15.06 -15.70 5.92
C LEU A 37 -14.11 -16.33 4.89
N LYS A 38 -14.64 -17.14 3.96
CA LYS A 38 -13.84 -17.73 2.88
C LYS A 38 -13.24 -16.65 1.98
N LEU A 39 -14.01 -15.62 1.62
CA LEU A 39 -13.52 -14.48 0.84
C LEU A 39 -12.43 -13.70 1.59
N SER A 40 -12.60 -13.46 2.89
CA SER A 40 -11.56 -12.82 3.71
C SER A 40 -10.25 -13.64 3.75
N PHE A 41 -10.33 -14.97 3.78
CA PHE A 41 -9.14 -15.83 3.68
C PHE A 41 -8.45 -15.75 2.32
N PHE A 42 -9.20 -15.59 1.23
CA PHE A 42 -8.62 -15.41 -0.10
C PHE A 42 -7.96 -14.04 -0.23
N ALA A 43 -8.62 -12.98 0.21
CA ALA A 43 -8.02 -11.65 0.26
C ALA A 43 -6.72 -11.65 1.08
N LEU A 44 -6.72 -12.29 2.26
CA LEU A 44 -5.50 -12.42 3.08
C LEU A 44 -4.40 -13.22 2.37
N ARG A 45 -4.74 -14.32 1.70
CA ARG A 45 -3.77 -15.13 0.95
C ARG A 45 -3.08 -14.31 -0.13
N ASP A 46 -3.84 -13.51 -0.88
CA ASP A 46 -3.35 -12.76 -2.03
C ASP A 46 -2.32 -11.68 -1.64
N GLU A 47 -2.38 -11.19 -0.39
CA GLU A 47 -1.41 -10.25 0.18
C GLU A 47 -0.09 -10.89 0.64
N ILE A 48 0.00 -12.23 0.67
CA ILE A 48 1.17 -12.95 1.19
C ILE A 48 1.95 -13.55 0.01
N PRO A 49 3.15 -13.02 -0.32
CA PRO A 49 3.88 -13.41 -1.54
C PRO A 49 4.13 -14.92 -1.69
N GLU A 50 4.39 -15.62 -0.59
CA GLU A 50 4.68 -17.05 -0.60
C GLU A 50 3.46 -17.93 -0.94
N VAL A 51 2.24 -17.47 -0.67
CA VAL A 51 1.01 -18.26 -0.86
C VAL A 51 0.01 -17.64 -1.83
N ALA A 52 0.26 -16.43 -2.35
CA ALA A 52 -0.65 -15.72 -3.27
C ALA A 52 -1.04 -16.56 -4.49
N ASN A 53 -0.08 -17.30 -5.08
CA ASN A 53 -0.31 -18.14 -6.26
C ASN A 53 -0.85 -19.55 -5.94
N ASN A 54 -1.04 -19.88 -4.66
CA ASN A 54 -1.55 -21.18 -4.24
C ASN A 54 -3.02 -21.09 -3.87
N GLU A 55 -3.89 -21.26 -4.87
CA GLU A 55 -5.33 -21.14 -4.67
C GLU A 55 -5.91 -22.08 -3.60
N LYS A 56 -5.25 -23.23 -3.40
CA LYS A 56 -5.65 -24.30 -2.48
C LYS A 56 -4.90 -24.26 -1.15
N ALA A 57 -4.23 -23.15 -0.82
CA ALA A 57 -3.52 -22.99 0.43
C ALA A 57 -4.46 -23.27 1.63
N PRO A 58 -4.09 -24.16 2.57
CA PRO A 58 -4.90 -24.43 3.76
C PRO A 58 -5.03 -23.20 4.66
N LYS A 59 -6.17 -23.01 5.33
CA LYS A 59 -6.41 -21.88 6.24
C LYS A 59 -5.31 -21.70 7.28
N VAL A 60 -4.86 -22.80 7.89
CA VAL A 60 -3.78 -22.76 8.90
C VAL A 60 -2.44 -22.29 8.30
N VAL A 61 -2.18 -22.61 7.04
CA VAL A 61 -0.97 -22.16 6.34
C VAL A 61 -1.07 -20.67 6.04
N ILE A 62 -2.21 -20.18 5.54
CA ILE A 62 -2.45 -18.75 5.30
C ILE A 62 -2.20 -17.95 6.58
N LEU A 63 -2.75 -18.39 7.72
CA LEU A 63 -2.54 -17.68 9.00
C LEU A 63 -1.07 -17.67 9.45
N LYS A 64 -0.39 -18.82 9.39
CA LYS A 64 1.04 -18.91 9.76
C LYS A 64 1.89 -18.00 8.88
N LYS A 65 1.69 -18.06 7.57
CA LYS A 65 2.41 -17.26 6.60
C LYS A 65 2.11 -15.77 6.70
N ALA A 66 0.87 -15.40 7.03
CA ALA A 66 0.52 -14.01 7.34
C ALA A 66 1.32 -13.48 8.52
N THR A 67 1.39 -14.24 9.62
CA THR A 67 2.14 -13.86 10.82
C THR A 67 3.63 -13.73 10.53
N GLU A 68 4.22 -14.73 9.85
CA GLU A 68 5.64 -14.68 9.43
C GLU A 68 5.91 -13.46 8.54
N TYR A 69 5.02 -13.18 7.59
CA TYR A 69 5.17 -12.06 6.67
C TYR A 69 5.12 -10.71 7.38
N VAL A 70 4.14 -10.48 8.27
CA VAL A 70 4.04 -9.23 9.05
C VAL A 70 5.32 -8.99 9.87
N ILE A 71 5.84 -10.02 10.54
CA ILE A 71 7.08 -9.92 11.32
C ILE A 71 8.26 -9.53 10.41
N SER A 72 8.39 -10.17 9.24
CA SER A 72 9.46 -9.84 8.29
C SER A 72 9.38 -8.41 7.75
N VAL A 73 8.18 -7.95 7.39
CA VAL A 73 7.97 -6.60 6.86
C VAL A 73 8.27 -5.54 7.91
N GLN A 74 7.88 -5.76 9.16
CA GLN A 74 8.23 -4.88 10.28
C GLN A 74 9.75 -4.81 10.50
N ALA A 75 10.43 -5.96 10.47
CA ALA A 75 11.88 -6.00 10.61
C ALA A 75 12.58 -5.24 9.47
N ASP A 76 12.11 -5.42 8.23
CA ASP A 76 12.62 -4.69 7.07
C ASP A 76 12.33 -3.18 7.15
N GLU A 77 11.15 -2.78 7.60
CA GLU A 77 10.81 -1.37 7.84
C GLU A 77 11.80 -0.74 8.82
N HIS A 78 12.04 -1.37 9.98
CA HIS A 78 13.01 -0.89 10.95
C HIS A 78 14.43 -0.77 10.38
N ARG A 79 14.87 -1.77 9.60
CA ARG A 79 16.17 -1.75 8.92
C ARG A 79 16.28 -0.60 7.94
N LEU A 80 15.26 -0.40 7.09
CA LEU A 80 15.22 0.65 6.08
C LEU A 80 15.16 2.05 6.71
N ILE A 81 14.45 2.22 7.83
CA ILE A 81 14.44 3.48 8.59
C ILE A 81 15.86 3.80 9.09
N ALA A 82 16.55 2.82 9.70
CA ALA A 82 17.91 3.01 10.19
C ALA A 82 18.89 3.35 9.04
N GLU A 83 18.80 2.65 7.92
CA GLU A 83 19.62 2.90 6.73
C GLU A 83 19.36 4.31 6.17
N LYS A 84 18.09 4.72 6.06
CA LYS A 84 17.70 6.07 5.63
C LYS A 84 18.29 7.15 6.53
N GLU A 85 18.31 6.95 7.85
CA GLU A 85 18.94 7.88 8.78
C GLU A 85 20.46 7.95 8.60
N GLN A 86 21.13 6.82 8.46
CA GLN A 86 22.58 6.77 8.21
C GLN A 86 22.94 7.51 6.91
N LEU A 87 22.19 7.28 5.84
CA LEU A 87 22.38 7.96 4.56
C LEU A 87 22.14 9.47 4.67
N ARG A 88 21.13 9.90 5.45
CA ARG A 88 20.88 11.33 5.72
C ARG A 88 22.07 11.98 6.46
N ARG A 89 22.57 11.35 7.52
CA ARG A 89 23.74 11.85 8.27
C ARG A 89 24.97 11.93 7.35
N ARG A 90 25.20 10.92 6.51
CA ARG A 90 26.31 10.91 5.56
C ARG A 90 26.18 12.02 4.51
N ARG A 91 25.00 12.22 3.96
CA ARG A 91 24.70 13.32 3.03
C ARG A 91 25.02 14.67 3.67
N ASP A 92 24.57 14.90 4.89
CA ASP A 92 24.75 16.19 5.57
C ASP A 92 26.23 16.46 5.91
N GLN A 93 26.97 15.43 6.31
CA GLN A 93 28.43 15.52 6.45
C GLN A 93 29.13 15.91 5.15
N LEU A 94 28.73 15.31 4.03
CA LEU A 94 29.31 15.60 2.72
C LEU A 94 28.96 17.02 2.25
N LYS A 95 27.73 17.48 2.48
CA LYS A 95 27.32 18.86 2.20
C LYS A 95 28.13 19.86 3.03
N HIS A 96 28.29 19.61 4.33
CA HIS A 96 29.08 20.47 5.19
C HIS A 96 30.56 20.52 4.75
N LYS A 97 31.14 19.38 4.34
CA LYS A 97 32.49 19.38 3.76
C LYS A 97 32.56 20.19 2.46
N LEU A 98 31.56 20.11 1.58
CA LEU A 98 31.51 20.92 0.37
C LEU A 98 31.40 22.41 0.66
N GLU A 99 30.68 22.81 1.71
CA GLU A 99 30.60 24.22 2.14
C GLU A 99 31.95 24.74 2.67
N GLN A 100 32.72 23.90 3.36
CA GLN A 100 34.07 24.23 3.84
C GLN A 100 35.09 24.37 2.70
N TYR A 101 34.84 23.72 1.57
CA TYR A 101 35.59 23.91 0.34
C TYR A 101 34.73 24.66 -0.66
N PRO A 102 34.53 26.00 -0.51
CA PRO A 102 33.95 26.77 -1.59
C PRO A 102 34.83 26.50 -2.80
N SER A 103 34.25 25.80 -3.77
CA SER A 103 34.98 25.37 -4.94
C SER A 103 35.69 26.61 -5.48
N SER A 104 37.00 26.50 -5.73
CA SER A 104 37.79 27.50 -6.45
C SER A 104 37.28 27.76 -7.88
N LYS A 105 36.06 27.33 -8.22
CA LYS A 105 35.23 27.79 -9.33
C LYS A 105 34.71 29.22 -9.08
N ASN A 106 35.62 30.16 -8.81
CA ASN A 106 35.45 31.59 -9.15
C ASN A 106 36.70 32.44 -8.90
N LYS A 107 37.90 31.85 -8.90
CA LYS A 107 39.14 32.64 -8.94
C LYS A 107 39.42 33.24 -10.33
N TYR A 108 38.73 32.75 -11.38
CA TYR A 108 38.91 33.22 -12.77
C TYR A 108 37.77 34.11 -13.29
N VAL A 109 36.63 34.20 -12.59
CA VAL A 109 35.51 35.08 -13.00
C VAL A 109 35.64 36.48 -12.41
N LYS A 110 36.47 36.68 -11.37
CA LYS A 110 36.78 37.99 -10.78
C LYS A 110 38.11 38.61 -11.23
N VAL A 111 38.87 37.95 -12.13
CA VAL A 111 40.21 38.41 -12.59
C VAL A 111 40.19 38.68 -14.10
N ILE A 112 39.11 39.29 -14.57
CA ILE A 112 39.15 40.01 -15.84
C ILE A 112 39.00 41.47 -15.45
N PRO A 113 40.11 42.24 -15.34
CA PRO A 113 39.98 43.68 -15.23
C PRO A 113 39.38 44.19 -16.54
N ASP A 114 38.42 45.10 -16.43
CA ASP A 114 37.87 45.87 -17.53
C ASP A 114 39.02 46.46 -18.37
N ILE A 115 39.34 45.84 -19.49
CA ILE A 115 40.24 46.41 -20.49
C ILE A 115 39.44 46.57 -21.78
N LEU A 116 38.88 47.76 -21.88
CA LEU A 116 38.59 48.42 -23.13
C LEU A 116 39.80 48.29 -24.07
N LEU A 117 39.64 47.60 -25.20
CA LEU A 117 40.56 47.71 -26.33
C LEU A 117 39.76 47.74 -27.64
N PHE A 118 39.58 48.98 -28.09
CA PHE A 118 39.63 49.44 -29.48
C PHE A 118 38.46 49.12 -30.44
N HIS A 119 37.68 50.19 -30.64
CA HIS A 119 37.09 50.66 -31.89
C HIS A 119 37.49 49.96 -33.20
N SER A 120 36.48 49.67 -34.03
CA SER A 120 36.50 50.11 -35.43
C SER A 120 35.06 50.41 -35.92
N PRO A 121 34.82 51.54 -36.60
CA PRO A 121 33.50 52.01 -36.97
C PRO A 121 33.01 51.45 -38.32
N ALA A 122 31.69 51.48 -38.49
CA ALA A 122 30.97 51.59 -39.76
C ALA A 122 31.10 50.43 -40.77
N SER A 123 29.98 49.71 -40.94
CA SER A 123 29.38 49.65 -42.28
C SER A 123 27.86 49.62 -42.19
N ALA A 124 27.30 50.45 -43.05
CA ALA A 124 25.94 50.94 -43.03
C ALA A 124 24.94 49.92 -43.59
N ALA A 125 23.70 50.09 -43.13
CA ALA A 125 22.46 49.98 -43.89
C ALA A 125 22.31 48.83 -44.91
N ARG A 126 21.31 47.96 -44.66
CA ARG A 126 20.05 48.00 -45.42
C ARG A 126 18.99 47.13 -44.75
N VAL A 127 17.96 47.82 -44.27
CA VAL A 127 16.61 47.28 -44.14
C VAL A 127 16.10 46.98 -45.56
N ASN A 128 15.51 45.80 -45.77
CA ASN A 128 14.35 45.71 -46.66
C ASN A 128 13.42 44.56 -46.21
N PRO A 129 12.09 44.79 -46.16
CA PRO A 129 11.11 43.84 -45.67
C PRO A 129 10.47 43.02 -46.81
N ARG A 130 9.61 42.06 -46.41
CA ARG A 130 8.77 41.13 -47.21
C ARG A 130 9.49 39.80 -47.49
N ASN A 131 8.93 38.65 -47.12
CA ASN A 131 7.67 38.14 -47.67
C ASN A 131 7.11 36.96 -46.84
N ARG A 132 5.78 36.91 -46.76
CA ARG A 132 4.85 35.77 -46.52
C ARG A 132 5.22 34.68 -45.52
#